data_AF-A0A369I0U5-F1
#
_entry.id   AF-A0A369I0U5-F1
#
_cell.length_a   1.000
_cell.length_b   1.000
_cell.length_c   1.000
_cell.angle_alpha   90.00
_cell.angle_beta   90.00
_cell.angle_gamma   90.00
#
_symmetry.space_group_name_H-M   'P 1'
#
loop_
_entity.id
_entity.type
_entity.pdbx_description
1 polymer ?
#
loop_
_entity_poly.entity_id
_entity_poly.type
_entity_poly.pdbx_seq_one_letter_code
_entity_poly.pdbx_strand_id
1 'polypeptide(L)'
;MKLYLTFLLFIVKVSLFAQQTTDSLLLNKINILEKEALTKVEFSNKYEDLVKKLDTEEKINEKTLESISKQLDAATYNLTVFGILFSIAAIFLGVYITFTERKVVKIGEENRELLLKNQKIKQEVEDLNNLIQKDIFGLFIKIKNEETSHLIDRLVKVPKDIVNLLPILVTREISVDQFSKFKIAYGKLKLDDKQYKDLYNVALYQHFIYPLLKDGDLREEFSKYISIGIKDSFENDIIKSTSDFASAIVDFGINKYKVEINEYFKGLTSSSHKDFLEVYKTLFQYLHTRKNQFELFSLLDSTPEVIDAKINYGNLLVEEYTNKNPSESEQLVFNEIILMKNMQSENAEK
;
A
#
# COMPACT_ATOMS: atom_id res chain seq x y z
N MET A 1 -35.82 -31.52 46.31
CA MET A 1 -36.98 -31.05 47.09
C MET A 1 -38.18 -31.08 46.14
N LYS A 2 -38.74 -32.26 45.80
CA LYS A 2 -39.56 -33.14 46.66
C LYS A 2 -40.69 -32.35 47.34
N LEU A 3 -41.77 -32.04 46.61
CA LEU A 3 -43.11 -31.91 47.24
C LEU A 3 -44.29 -31.97 46.25
N TYR A 4 -44.14 -31.60 44.97
CA TYR A 4 -45.29 -31.63 44.05
C TYR A 4 -45.50 -32.96 43.30
N LEU A 5 -44.55 -33.89 43.41
CA LEU A 5 -44.69 -35.28 42.97
C LEU A 5 -45.53 -36.14 43.95
N THR A 6 -45.97 -35.57 45.09
CA THR A 6 -46.61 -36.30 46.20
C THR A 6 -48.14 -36.26 46.19
N PHE A 7 -48.78 -35.42 45.36
CA PHE A 7 -50.25 -35.43 45.25
C PHE A 7 -50.77 -36.37 44.15
N LEU A 8 -49.86 -36.90 43.33
CA LEU A 8 -50.15 -37.84 42.25
C LEU A 8 -50.30 -39.31 42.73
N LEU A 9 -50.31 -39.60 44.04
CA LEU A 9 -50.18 -40.98 44.54
C LEU A 9 -51.05 -41.39 45.74
N PHE A 10 -52.01 -40.59 46.25
CA PHE A 10 -52.74 -40.97 47.47
C PHE A 10 -54.13 -41.61 47.32
N ILE A 11 -54.85 -41.54 46.20
CA ILE A 11 -56.17 -42.23 46.14
C ILE A 11 -56.38 -42.90 44.77
N VAL A 12 -55.46 -43.82 44.46
CA VAL A 12 -55.80 -45.08 43.82
C VAL A 12 -55.98 -46.09 44.97
N LYS A 13 -57.07 -46.88 44.89
CA LYS A 13 -57.42 -48.07 45.69
C LYS A 13 -58.24 -47.85 46.96
N VAL A 14 -59.34 -48.61 46.94
CA VAL A 14 -59.95 -49.45 47.99
C VAL A 14 -61.45 -49.16 47.92
N SER A 15 -62.35 -50.08 47.61
CA SER A 15 -62.32 -51.52 47.32
C SER A 15 -63.81 -51.87 47.22
N LEU A 16 -64.26 -52.47 46.12
CA LEU A 16 -64.47 -53.91 46.00
C LEU A 16 -65.85 -54.41 46.47
N PHE A 17 -66.27 -55.45 45.74
CA PHE A 17 -67.31 -56.47 45.98
C PHE A 17 -68.75 -56.05 45.65
N ALA A 18 -69.35 -56.54 44.54
CA ALA A 18 -69.79 -57.93 44.25
C ALA A 18 -70.83 -58.41 45.28
N GLN A 19 -72.00 -58.94 44.94
CA GLN A 19 -72.27 -60.23 44.26
C GLN A 19 -73.82 -60.35 44.14
N GLN A 20 -74.40 -60.50 42.95
CA GLN A 20 -74.90 -61.75 42.35
C GLN A 20 -75.88 -62.61 43.19
N THR A 21 -77.10 -62.77 42.62
CA THR A 21 -77.95 -64.00 42.50
C THR A 21 -78.51 -64.64 43.78
N THR A 22 -79.72 -65.21 43.90
CA THR A 22 -80.80 -65.65 42.97
C THR A 22 -81.99 -66.13 43.82
N ASP A 23 -83.17 -66.07 43.24
CA ASP A 23 -84.30 -67.02 43.31
C ASP A 23 -84.73 -67.67 44.63
N SER A 24 -86.02 -67.51 44.95
CA SER A 24 -87.07 -68.53 44.75
C SER A 24 -88.28 -68.15 45.60
N LEU A 25 -89.37 -67.69 44.98
CA LEU A 25 -90.49 -68.48 44.46
C LEU A 25 -91.28 -69.24 45.53
N LEU A 26 -92.54 -68.80 45.63
CA LEU A 26 -93.72 -69.48 46.15
C LEU A 26 -93.94 -69.35 47.66
N LEU A 27 -94.96 -68.57 48.02
CA LEU A 27 -96.27 -69.14 48.35
C LEU A 27 -96.16 -69.87 49.70
N ASN A 28 -96.75 -69.32 50.76
CA ASN A 28 -98.18 -69.54 50.86
C ASN A 28 -98.88 -68.42 51.60
N LYS A 29 -99.31 -67.43 50.81
CA LYS A 29 -100.72 -67.00 50.70
C LYS A 29 -101.51 -66.58 51.95
N ILE A 30 -100.88 -66.35 53.10
CA ILE A 30 -101.59 -65.85 54.30
C ILE A 30 -101.10 -64.47 54.78
N ASN A 31 -99.90 -64.01 54.37
CA ASN A 31 -99.36 -62.68 54.74
C ASN A 31 -99.77 -61.51 53.80
N ILE A 32 -100.71 -61.71 52.89
CA ILE A 32 -101.03 -60.72 51.83
C ILE A 32 -101.94 -59.58 52.35
N LEU A 33 -102.74 -59.80 53.40
CA LEU A 33 -103.69 -58.78 53.88
C LEU A 33 -103.14 -57.86 54.98
N GLU A 34 -102.16 -58.29 55.77
CA GLU A 34 -101.54 -57.45 56.82
C GLU A 34 -100.38 -56.59 56.29
N LYS A 35 -99.77 -57.01 55.17
CA LYS A 35 -98.70 -56.28 54.49
C LYS A 35 -99.21 -55.04 53.75
N GLU A 36 -100.47 -55.00 53.30
CA GLU A 36 -101.05 -53.85 52.58
C GLU A 36 -101.36 -52.63 53.49
N ALA A 37 -101.62 -52.85 54.78
CA ALA A 37 -101.81 -51.76 55.75
C ALA A 37 -100.48 -51.17 56.25
N LEU A 38 -99.48 -52.01 56.52
CA LEU A 38 -98.13 -51.57 56.91
C LEU A 38 -97.34 -50.94 55.75
N THR A 39 -97.48 -51.46 54.53
CA THR A 39 -96.81 -50.86 53.36
C THR A 39 -97.35 -49.48 53.04
N LYS A 40 -98.63 -49.16 53.27
CA LYS A 40 -99.18 -47.83 52.97
C LYS A 40 -98.61 -46.73 53.90
N VAL A 41 -98.38 -47.04 55.17
CA VAL A 41 -97.76 -46.12 56.16
C VAL A 41 -96.24 -46.02 55.93
N GLU A 42 -95.55 -47.12 55.64
CA GLU A 42 -94.13 -47.09 55.24
C GLU A 42 -93.91 -46.40 53.89
N PHE A 43 -94.82 -46.53 52.92
CA PHE A 43 -94.73 -45.82 51.63
C PHE A 43 -94.92 -44.33 51.83
N SER A 44 -95.84 -43.89 52.69
CA SER A 44 -96.06 -42.48 52.98
C SER A 44 -94.81 -41.87 53.64
N ASN A 45 -94.22 -42.54 54.63
CA ASN A 45 -93.01 -42.07 55.30
C ASN A 45 -91.77 -42.13 54.39
N LYS A 46 -91.62 -43.17 53.56
CA LYS A 46 -90.55 -43.23 52.54
C LYS A 46 -90.73 -42.20 51.44
N TYR A 47 -91.96 -41.92 51.02
CA TYR A 47 -92.26 -40.89 50.04
C TYR A 47 -91.92 -39.50 50.61
N GLU A 48 -92.28 -39.22 51.86
CA GLU A 48 -91.91 -37.97 52.52
C GLU A 48 -90.39 -37.85 52.74
N ASP A 49 -89.70 -38.95 53.07
CA ASP A 49 -88.24 -39.00 53.20
C ASP A 49 -87.51 -38.88 51.84
N LEU A 50 -88.07 -39.47 50.78
CA LEU A 50 -87.59 -39.32 49.40
C LEU A 50 -87.80 -37.90 48.87
N VAL A 51 -88.94 -37.28 49.15
CA VAL A 51 -89.22 -35.88 48.81
C VAL A 51 -88.26 -34.95 49.56
N LYS A 52 -87.99 -35.22 50.86
CA LYS A 52 -86.98 -34.46 51.62
C LYS A 52 -85.57 -34.68 51.08
N LYS A 53 -85.19 -35.90 50.70
CA LYS A 53 -83.89 -36.18 50.06
C LYS A 53 -83.76 -35.50 48.71
N LEU A 54 -84.80 -35.53 47.89
CA LEU A 54 -84.83 -34.87 46.58
C LEU A 54 -84.73 -33.34 46.74
N ASP A 55 -85.47 -32.74 47.67
CA ASP A 55 -85.35 -31.31 48.01
C ASP A 55 -83.97 -30.96 48.58
N THR A 56 -83.36 -31.88 49.35
CA THR A 56 -81.99 -31.68 49.86
C THR A 56 -80.94 -31.80 48.75
N GLU A 57 -81.09 -32.75 47.83
CA GLU A 57 -80.23 -32.92 46.65
C GLU A 57 -80.38 -31.76 45.67
N GLU A 58 -81.61 -31.27 45.44
CA GLU A 58 -81.89 -30.10 44.62
C GLU A 58 -81.22 -28.85 45.23
N LYS A 59 -81.35 -28.63 46.54
CA LYS A 59 -80.65 -27.55 47.25
C LYS A 59 -79.13 -27.70 47.24
N ILE A 60 -78.60 -28.93 47.32
CA ILE A 60 -77.16 -29.17 47.22
C ILE A 60 -76.66 -28.88 45.80
N ASN A 61 -77.41 -29.28 44.78
CA ASN A 61 -77.09 -29.00 43.38
C ASN A 61 -77.16 -27.51 43.07
N GLU A 62 -78.20 -26.81 43.53
CA GLU A 62 -78.29 -25.35 43.41
C GLU A 62 -77.10 -24.66 44.09
N LYS A 63 -76.77 -25.03 45.33
CA LYS A 63 -75.58 -24.49 46.03
C LYS A 63 -74.26 -24.82 45.33
N THR A 64 -74.17 -26.01 44.73
CA THR A 64 -72.97 -26.45 44.00
C THR A 64 -72.82 -25.67 42.69
N LEU A 65 -73.90 -25.50 41.93
CA LEU A 65 -73.93 -24.68 40.73
C LEU A 65 -73.64 -23.21 41.05
N GLU A 66 -74.20 -22.68 42.13
CA GLU A 66 -73.91 -21.33 42.61
C GLU A 66 -72.44 -21.18 43.01
N SER A 67 -71.85 -22.18 43.67
CA SER A 67 -70.43 -22.20 44.01
C SER A 67 -69.53 -22.28 42.78
N ILE A 68 -69.87 -23.11 41.79
CA ILE A 68 -69.13 -23.21 40.53
C ILE A 68 -69.24 -21.90 39.76
N SER A 69 -70.44 -21.31 39.68
CA SER A 69 -70.65 -20.01 39.05
C SER A 69 -69.79 -18.94 39.72
N LYS A 70 -69.80 -18.85 41.05
CA LYS A 70 -68.95 -17.89 41.78
C LYS A 70 -67.46 -18.12 41.56
N GLN A 71 -67.01 -19.37 41.44
CA GLN A 71 -65.61 -19.68 41.12
C GLN A 71 -65.26 -19.32 39.67
N LEU A 72 -66.15 -19.56 38.71
CA LEU A 72 -65.99 -19.15 37.31
C LEU A 72 -65.98 -17.63 37.18
N ASP A 73 -66.85 -16.93 37.92
CA ASP A 73 -66.90 -15.47 37.93
C ASP A 73 -65.62 -14.88 38.54
N ALA A 74 -65.14 -15.45 39.65
CA ALA A 74 -63.86 -15.05 40.25
C ALA A 74 -62.67 -15.35 39.35
N ALA A 75 -62.66 -16.49 38.65
CA ALA A 75 -61.62 -16.84 37.69
C ALA A 75 -61.64 -15.89 36.48
N THR A 76 -62.82 -15.59 35.94
CA THR A 76 -63.03 -14.64 34.83
C THR A 76 -62.58 -13.23 35.23
N TYR A 77 -62.92 -12.79 36.44
CA TYR A 77 -62.47 -11.50 36.97
C TYR A 77 -60.94 -11.45 37.08
N ASN A 78 -60.31 -12.46 37.68
CA ASN A 78 -58.85 -12.52 37.78
C ASN A 78 -58.17 -12.55 36.41
N LEU A 79 -58.70 -13.33 35.46
CA LEU A 79 -58.17 -13.39 34.09
C LEU A 79 -58.30 -12.04 33.37
N THR A 80 -59.40 -11.32 33.60
CA THR A 80 -59.60 -9.96 33.07
C THR A 80 -58.60 -8.98 33.67
N VAL A 81 -58.40 -9.00 34.99
CA VAL A 81 -57.40 -8.15 35.67
C VAL A 81 -55.99 -8.45 35.17
N PHE A 82 -55.61 -9.73 35.05
CA PHE A 82 -54.32 -10.12 34.47
C PHE A 82 -54.19 -9.67 33.01
N GLY A 83 -55.25 -9.82 32.21
CA GLY A 83 -55.28 -9.35 30.82
C GLY A 83 -55.02 -7.84 30.69
N ILE A 84 -55.63 -7.04 31.56
CA ILE A 84 -55.41 -5.59 31.64
C ILE A 84 -53.97 -5.28 32.06
N LEU A 85 -53.46 -5.94 33.11
CA LEU A 85 -52.08 -5.75 33.58
C LEU A 85 -51.05 -6.11 32.50
N PHE A 86 -51.23 -7.22 31.80
CA PHE A 86 -50.36 -7.61 30.68
C PHE A 86 -50.44 -6.63 29.51
N SER A 87 -51.62 -6.10 29.21
CA SER A 87 -51.80 -5.10 28.15
C SER A 87 -51.05 -3.80 28.49
N ILE A 88 -51.17 -3.32 29.73
CA ILE A 88 -50.45 -2.14 30.21
C ILE A 88 -48.93 -2.38 30.15
N ALA A 89 -48.46 -3.53 30.65
CA ALA A 89 -47.04 -3.89 30.62
C ALA A 89 -46.50 -3.97 29.18
N ALA A 90 -47.27 -4.53 28.25
CA ALA A 90 -46.90 -4.61 26.84
C ALA A 90 -46.77 -3.24 26.19
N ILE A 91 -47.66 -2.29 26.52
CA ILE A 91 -47.57 -0.90 26.03
C ILE A 91 -46.28 -0.24 26.54
N PHE A 92 -45.99 -0.34 27.84
CA PHE A 92 -44.76 0.22 28.41
C PHE A 92 -43.51 -0.40 27.78
N LEU A 93 -43.49 -1.72 27.59
CA LEU A 93 -42.38 -2.42 26.97
C LEU A 93 -42.19 -1.97 25.50
N GLY A 94 -43.28 -1.81 24.74
CA GLY A 94 -43.24 -1.30 23.37
C GLY A 94 -42.65 0.10 23.29
N VAL A 95 -43.12 1.04 24.14
CA VAL A 95 -42.59 2.41 24.19
C VAL A 95 -41.09 2.41 24.55
N TYR A 96 -40.68 1.60 25.52
CA TYR A 96 -39.28 1.49 25.94
C TYR A 96 -38.37 0.92 24.85
N ILE A 97 -38.82 -0.14 24.16
CA ILE A 97 -38.08 -0.72 23.02
C ILE A 97 -37.93 0.32 21.92
N THR A 98 -39.02 0.98 21.50
CA THR A 98 -38.96 2.02 20.46
C THR A 98 -38.05 3.19 20.86
N PHE A 99 -38.07 3.61 22.13
CA PHE A 99 -37.16 4.65 22.62
C PHE A 99 -35.69 4.21 22.52
N THR A 100 -35.40 2.97 22.91
CA THR A 100 -34.04 2.41 22.87
C THR A 100 -33.57 2.24 21.43
N GLU A 101 -34.41 1.73 20.53
CA GLU A 101 -34.11 1.61 19.09
C GLU A 101 -33.76 2.97 18.48
N ARG A 102 -34.56 4.01 18.73
CA ARG A 102 -34.26 5.37 18.25
C ARG A 102 -32.91 5.88 18.76
N LYS A 103 -32.59 5.60 20.03
CA LYS A 103 -31.31 5.99 20.63
C LYS A 103 -30.14 5.22 19.99
N VAL A 104 -30.29 3.92 19.75
CA VAL A 104 -29.27 3.09 19.09
C VAL A 104 -29.03 3.55 17.66
N VAL A 105 -30.09 3.86 16.90
CA VAL A 105 -29.99 4.40 15.54
C VAL A 105 -29.23 5.72 15.56
N LYS A 106 -29.59 6.65 16.45
CA LYS A 106 -28.92 7.96 16.56
C LYS A 106 -27.43 7.80 16.91
N ILE A 107 -27.08 6.93 17.85
CA ILE A 107 -25.68 6.63 18.19
C ILE A 107 -24.96 6.01 16.99
N GLY A 108 -25.61 5.14 16.23
CA GLY A 108 -25.07 4.56 15.01
C GLY A 108 -24.76 5.61 13.94
N GLU A 109 -25.66 6.58 13.74
CA GLU A 109 -25.46 7.72 12.83
C GLU A 109 -24.31 8.63 13.29
N GLU A 110 -24.28 9.02 14.56
CA GLU A 110 -23.21 9.83 15.16
C GLU A 110 -21.85 9.13 15.04
N ASN A 111 -21.77 7.82 15.31
CA ASN A 111 -20.54 7.04 15.15
C ASN A 111 -20.07 6.97 13.69
N ARG A 112 -21.00 6.83 12.74
CA ARG A 112 -20.66 6.84 11.31
C ARG A 112 -20.12 8.21 10.90
N GLU A 113 -20.72 9.30 11.38
CA GLU A 113 -20.23 10.65 11.13
C GLU A 113 -18.83 10.87 11.73
N LEU A 114 -18.60 10.44 12.97
CA LEU A 114 -17.30 10.51 13.62
C LEU A 114 -16.24 9.68 12.89
N LEU A 115 -16.60 8.51 12.37
CA LEU A 115 -15.69 7.68 11.58
C LEU A 115 -15.29 8.36 10.27
N LEU A 116 -16.25 8.95 9.55
CA LEU A 116 -15.97 9.74 8.34
C LEU A 116 -15.09 10.95 8.64
N LYS A 117 -15.37 11.67 9.74
CA LYS A 117 -14.53 12.78 10.21
C LYS A 117 -13.10 12.32 10.55
N ASN A 118 -12.95 11.20 11.26
CA ASN A 118 -11.63 10.64 11.59
C ASN A 118 -10.86 10.18 10.34
N GLN A 119 -11.54 9.57 9.36
CA GLN A 119 -10.91 9.22 8.09
C GLN A 119 -10.42 10.46 7.34
N LYS A 120 -11.25 11.51 7.30
CA LYS A 120 -10.87 12.80 6.70
C LYS A 120 -9.68 13.42 7.41
N ILE A 121 -9.69 13.48 8.74
CA ILE A 121 -8.58 14.00 9.55
C ILE A 121 -7.30 13.19 9.28
N LYS A 122 -7.39 11.86 9.23
CA LYS A 122 -6.25 11.00 8.92
C LYS A 122 -5.65 11.35 7.55
N GLN A 123 -6.50 11.53 6.54
CA GLN A 123 -6.05 11.88 5.20
C GLN A 123 -5.41 13.28 5.15
N GLU A 124 -6.01 14.27 5.81
CA GLU A 124 -5.43 15.62 5.93
C GLU A 124 -4.07 15.59 6.63
N VAL A 125 -3.88 14.74 7.65
CA VAL A 125 -2.59 14.56 8.33
C VAL A 125 -1.55 13.90 7.41
N GLU A 126 -1.93 12.90 6.62
CA GLU A 126 -1.04 12.27 5.64
C GLU A 126 -0.63 13.27 4.55
N ASP A 127 -1.57 14.04 4.01
CA ASP A 127 -1.32 15.08 3.02
C ASP A 127 -0.40 16.19 3.58
N LEU A 128 -0.64 16.63 4.82
CA LEU A 128 0.21 17.60 5.49
C LEU A 128 1.62 17.06 5.72
N ASN A 129 1.76 15.80 6.14
CA ASN A 129 3.07 15.17 6.30
C ASN A 129 3.83 15.10 4.98
N ASN A 130 3.17 14.73 3.88
CA ASN A 130 3.77 14.71 2.55
C ASN A 130 4.22 16.11 2.11
N LEU A 131 3.40 17.13 2.37
CA LEU A 131 3.74 18.53 2.10
C LEU A 131 4.95 18.98 2.90
N ILE A 132 4.97 18.70 4.21
CA ILE A 132 6.10 19.03 5.09
C ILE A 132 7.38 18.35 4.60
N GLN A 133 7.35 17.07 4.26
CA GLN A 133 8.53 16.36 3.76
C GLN A 133 9.06 16.97 2.46
N LYS A 134 8.15 17.30 1.53
CA LYS A 134 8.50 17.97 0.28
C LYS A 134 9.14 19.35 0.52
N ASP A 135 8.57 20.15 1.42
CA ASP A 135 9.07 21.49 1.72
C ASP A 135 10.41 21.44 2.46
N ILE A 136 10.59 20.52 3.42
CA ILE A 136 11.87 20.29 4.11
C ILE A 136 12.95 19.89 3.12
N PHE A 137 12.65 18.94 2.22
CA PHE A 137 13.59 18.54 1.18
C PHE A 137 13.92 19.71 0.24
N GLY A 138 12.91 20.49 -0.17
CA GLY A 138 13.11 21.69 -0.99
C GLY A 138 13.99 22.74 -0.31
N LEU A 139 13.79 22.99 0.99
CA LEU A 139 14.64 23.88 1.79
C LEU A 139 16.07 23.35 1.90
N PHE A 140 16.25 22.04 2.14
CA PHE A 140 17.57 21.41 2.17
C PHE A 140 18.33 21.63 0.86
N ILE A 141 17.69 21.40 -0.29
CA ILE A 141 18.30 21.64 -1.59
C ILE A 141 18.66 23.11 -1.79
N LYS A 142 17.79 24.05 -1.40
CA LYS A 142 18.07 25.49 -1.48
C LYS A 142 19.29 25.89 -0.62
N ILE A 143 19.34 25.44 0.63
CA ILE A 143 20.46 25.71 1.54
C ILE A 143 21.76 25.12 0.95
N LYS A 144 21.72 23.88 0.47
CA LYS A 144 22.86 23.23 -0.16
C LYS A 144 23.37 24.01 -1.37
N ASN A 145 22.47 24.51 -2.22
CA ASN A 145 22.83 25.30 -3.40
C ASN A 145 23.42 26.67 -3.02
N GLU A 146 22.85 27.35 -2.04
CA GLU A 146 23.36 28.63 -1.52
C GLU A 146 24.76 28.47 -0.91
N GLU A 147 24.94 27.44 -0.06
CA GLU A 147 26.26 27.12 0.50
C GLU A 147 27.27 26.81 -0.61
N THR A 148 26.88 26.04 -1.63
CA THR A 148 27.76 25.74 -2.78
C THR A 148 28.16 27.01 -3.52
N SER A 149 27.22 27.94 -3.76
CA SER A 149 27.53 29.24 -4.35
C SER A 149 28.52 30.02 -3.49
N HIS A 150 28.35 30.03 -2.17
CA HIS A 150 29.30 30.70 -1.25
C HIS A 150 30.70 30.07 -1.26
N LEU A 151 30.80 28.74 -1.34
CA LEU A 151 32.08 28.05 -1.48
C LEU A 151 32.78 28.44 -2.79
N ILE A 152 32.04 28.54 -3.89
CA ILE A 152 32.57 28.96 -5.19
C ILE A 152 32.97 30.44 -5.17
N ASP A 153 32.18 31.31 -4.53
CA ASP A 153 32.54 32.72 -4.34
C ASP A 153 33.83 32.88 -3.53
N ARG A 154 34.07 31.97 -2.57
CA ARG A 154 35.33 31.91 -1.83
C ARG A 154 36.50 31.52 -2.73
N LEU A 155 36.34 30.57 -3.65
CA LEU A 155 37.38 30.23 -4.64
C LEU A 155 37.75 31.43 -5.52
N VAL A 156 36.78 32.26 -5.90
CA VAL A 156 37.06 33.49 -6.66
C VAL A 156 37.96 34.44 -5.86
N LYS A 157 37.81 34.51 -4.53
CA LYS A 157 38.63 35.35 -3.64
C LYS A 157 39.99 34.72 -3.34
N VAL A 158 40.01 33.42 -3.08
CA VAL A 158 41.20 32.65 -2.67
C VAL A 158 41.26 31.35 -3.49
N PRO A 159 41.84 31.38 -4.71
CA PRO A 159 41.82 30.23 -5.62
C PRO A 159 42.45 28.96 -5.05
N LYS A 160 43.46 29.10 -4.18
CA LYS A 160 44.19 27.98 -3.57
C LYS A 160 43.34 27.17 -2.57
N ASP A 161 42.20 27.69 -2.12
CA ASP A 161 41.28 26.97 -1.25
C ASP A 161 40.64 25.75 -1.93
N ILE A 162 40.82 25.57 -3.25
CA ILE A 162 40.36 24.38 -3.98
C ILE A 162 40.84 23.07 -3.34
N VAL A 163 42.02 23.06 -2.70
CA VAL A 163 42.53 21.87 -1.98
C VAL A 163 41.56 21.42 -0.88
N ASN A 164 40.96 22.37 -0.17
CA ASN A 164 40.05 22.10 0.94
C ASN A 164 38.59 21.95 0.47
N LEU A 165 38.25 22.56 -0.67
CA LEU A 165 36.88 22.63 -1.15
C LEU A 165 36.54 21.57 -2.21
N LEU A 166 37.53 21.02 -2.94
CA LEU A 166 37.29 20.04 -4.00
C LEU A 166 36.46 18.84 -3.54
N PRO A 167 36.74 18.17 -2.39
CA PRO A 167 35.96 17.01 -1.96
C PRO A 167 34.46 17.32 -1.76
N ILE A 168 34.16 18.56 -1.34
CA ILE A 168 32.78 19.02 -1.17
C ILE A 168 32.16 19.36 -2.53
N LEU A 169 32.94 19.94 -3.45
CA LEU A 169 32.43 20.35 -4.76
C LEU A 169 32.11 19.14 -5.64
N VAL A 170 32.99 18.14 -5.70
CA VAL A 170 32.80 16.91 -6.50
C VAL A 170 31.62 16.05 -6.06
N THR A 171 31.13 16.23 -4.82
CA THR A 171 29.96 15.49 -4.30
C THR A 171 28.64 16.25 -4.49
N ARG A 172 28.68 17.42 -5.12
CA ARG A 172 27.51 18.29 -5.30
C ARG A 172 27.19 18.46 -6.77
N GLU A 173 25.91 18.61 -7.06
CA GLU A 173 25.50 19.12 -8.37
C GLU A 173 25.78 20.62 -8.40
N ILE A 174 26.65 21.03 -9.31
CA ILE A 174 26.99 22.43 -9.50
C ILE A 174 26.33 22.91 -10.79
N SER A 175 25.58 24.00 -10.69
CA SER A 175 24.89 24.58 -11.84
C SER A 175 25.86 25.28 -12.80
N VAL A 176 25.55 25.21 -14.09
CA VAL A 176 26.38 25.68 -15.21
C VAL A 176 26.69 27.18 -15.12
N ASP A 177 25.81 27.99 -14.51
CA ASP A 177 26.04 29.43 -14.30
C ASP A 177 27.29 29.72 -13.44
N GLN A 178 27.70 28.77 -12.59
CA GLN A 178 28.89 28.90 -11.77
C GLN A 178 30.21 28.68 -12.53
N PHE A 179 30.16 28.18 -13.77
CA PHE A 179 31.36 27.95 -14.60
C PHE A 179 32.22 29.21 -14.72
N SER A 180 31.59 30.38 -14.91
CA SER A 180 32.28 31.66 -15.03
C SER A 180 33.16 31.96 -13.79
N LYS A 181 32.69 31.62 -12.59
CA LYS A 181 33.42 31.79 -11.35
C LYS A 181 34.61 30.82 -11.25
N PHE A 182 34.42 29.57 -11.68
CA PHE A 182 35.51 28.60 -11.78
C PHE A 182 36.60 29.08 -12.75
N LYS A 183 36.23 29.57 -13.94
CA LYS A 183 37.17 30.17 -14.90
C LYS A 183 37.95 31.34 -14.28
N ILE A 184 37.25 32.25 -13.59
CA ILE A 184 37.90 33.39 -12.92
C ILE A 184 38.88 32.93 -11.84
N ALA A 185 38.49 31.96 -11.00
CA ALA A 185 39.34 31.45 -9.94
C ALA A 185 40.58 30.74 -10.52
N TYR A 186 40.38 29.91 -11.54
CA TYR A 186 41.45 29.23 -12.28
C TYR A 186 42.45 30.22 -12.89
N GLY A 187 41.97 31.25 -13.58
CA GLY A 187 42.80 32.26 -14.23
C GLY A 187 43.62 33.14 -13.28
N LYS A 188 43.30 33.14 -11.97
CA LYS A 188 44.09 33.84 -10.93
C LYS A 188 45.27 33.01 -10.42
N LEU A 189 45.33 31.71 -10.72
CA LEU A 189 46.46 30.87 -10.36
C LEU A 189 47.68 31.19 -11.23
N LYS A 190 48.86 31.15 -10.64
CA LYS A 190 50.11 31.34 -11.38
C LYS A 190 50.49 30.06 -12.13
N LEU A 191 51.45 30.16 -13.06
CA LEU A 191 51.95 29.01 -13.83
C LEU A 191 52.62 27.94 -12.95
N ASP A 192 53.24 28.34 -11.84
CA ASP A 192 53.88 27.46 -10.85
C ASP A 192 52.87 26.77 -9.91
N ASP A 193 51.61 27.20 -9.87
CA ASP A 193 50.54 26.62 -9.05
C ASP A 193 49.92 25.35 -9.68
N LYS A 194 50.74 24.49 -10.30
CA LYS A 194 50.28 23.32 -11.07
C LYS A 194 49.36 22.39 -10.27
N GLN A 195 49.74 22.08 -9.03
CA GLN A 195 48.93 21.22 -8.16
C GLN A 195 47.50 21.76 -7.96
N TYR A 196 47.34 23.08 -7.83
CA TYR A 196 46.02 23.68 -7.69
C TYR A 196 45.26 23.64 -9.01
N LYS A 197 45.93 23.90 -10.13
CA LYS A 197 45.33 23.81 -11.47
C LYS A 197 44.79 22.40 -11.75
N ASP A 198 45.53 21.36 -11.39
CA ASP A 198 45.09 19.97 -11.56
C ASP A 198 43.79 19.70 -10.78
N LEU A 199 43.64 20.21 -9.56
CA LEU A 199 42.41 20.10 -8.77
C LEU A 199 41.22 20.84 -9.41
N TYR A 200 41.47 22.02 -9.99
CA TYR A 200 40.43 22.71 -10.78
C TYR A 200 40.03 21.91 -12.01
N ASN A 201 40.99 21.28 -12.70
CA ASN A 201 40.70 20.48 -13.87
C ASN A 201 39.81 19.27 -13.53
N VAL A 202 39.96 18.65 -12.34
CA VAL A 202 39.01 17.63 -11.84
C VAL A 202 37.59 18.20 -11.77
N ALA A 203 37.40 19.32 -11.07
CA ALA A 203 36.08 19.93 -10.91
C ALA A 203 35.48 20.40 -12.26
N LEU A 204 36.32 20.95 -13.14
CA LEU A 204 35.93 21.38 -14.48
C LEU A 204 35.52 20.19 -15.35
N TYR A 205 36.25 19.08 -15.28
CA TYR A 205 35.89 17.84 -15.96
C TYR A 205 34.52 17.34 -15.45
N GLN A 206 34.35 17.15 -14.15
CA GLN A 206 33.16 16.50 -13.62
C GLN A 206 31.86 17.32 -13.81
N HIS A 207 31.95 18.64 -13.69
CA HIS A 207 30.76 19.50 -13.71
C HIS A 207 30.54 20.24 -15.01
N PHE A 208 31.60 20.54 -15.77
CA PHE A 208 31.59 21.61 -16.77
C PHE A 208 32.23 21.24 -18.13
N ILE A 209 32.25 19.96 -18.54
CA ILE A 209 32.81 19.57 -19.86
C ILE A 209 32.26 20.41 -21.00
N TYR A 210 30.93 20.53 -21.11
CA TYR A 210 30.31 21.25 -22.23
C TYR A 210 30.78 22.73 -22.33
N PRO A 211 30.62 23.58 -21.29
CA PRO A 211 31.09 24.96 -21.36
C PRO A 211 32.61 25.07 -21.45
N LEU A 212 33.36 24.10 -20.92
CA LEU A 212 34.83 24.06 -21.03
C LEU A 212 35.30 23.82 -22.46
N LEU A 213 34.66 22.89 -23.19
CA LEU A 213 34.95 22.65 -24.60
C LEU A 213 34.50 23.79 -25.52
N LYS A 214 33.49 24.56 -25.09
CA LYS A 214 33.07 25.79 -25.77
C LYS A 214 34.07 26.94 -25.58
N ASP A 215 34.76 26.96 -24.45
CA ASP A 215 35.70 28.03 -24.09
C ASP A 215 37.07 27.81 -24.75
N GLY A 216 37.37 28.56 -25.82
CA GLY A 216 38.58 28.36 -26.61
C GLY A 216 39.88 28.48 -25.83
N ASP A 217 39.95 29.39 -24.85
CA ASP A 217 41.16 29.63 -24.05
C ASP A 217 41.45 28.44 -23.14
N LEU A 218 40.44 27.97 -22.40
CA LEU A 218 40.59 26.87 -21.46
C LEU A 218 40.67 25.52 -22.14
N ARG A 219 39.99 25.35 -23.29
CA ARG A 219 39.95 24.07 -24.03
C ARG A 219 41.34 23.57 -24.36
N GLU A 220 42.22 24.43 -24.90
CA GLU A 220 43.55 24.01 -25.32
C GLU A 220 44.39 23.51 -24.13
N GLU A 221 44.36 24.23 -23.00
CA GLU A 221 45.06 23.84 -21.78
C GLU A 221 44.46 22.55 -21.18
N PHE A 222 43.14 22.40 -21.25
CA PHE A 222 42.41 21.28 -20.67
C PHE A 222 42.44 20.00 -21.49
N SER A 223 42.64 20.08 -22.81
CA SER A 223 42.60 18.94 -23.73
C SER A 223 43.41 17.72 -23.24
N LYS A 224 44.60 17.97 -22.68
CA LYS A 224 45.52 16.97 -22.13
C LYS A 224 45.06 16.35 -20.81
N TYR A 225 44.11 16.97 -20.13
CA TYR A 225 43.56 16.52 -18.86
C TYR A 225 42.34 15.61 -19.05
N ILE A 226 41.72 15.59 -20.23
CA ILE A 226 40.53 14.77 -20.52
C ILE A 226 40.79 13.30 -20.18
N SER A 227 41.94 12.76 -20.59
CA SER A 227 42.31 11.37 -20.30
C SER A 227 42.42 11.07 -18.80
N ILE A 228 42.94 12.03 -18.01
CA ILE A 228 43.02 11.94 -16.55
C ILE A 228 41.62 12.02 -15.93
N GLY A 229 40.80 12.97 -16.36
CA GLY A 229 39.43 13.13 -15.87
C GLY A 229 38.59 11.88 -16.06
N ILE A 230 38.71 11.20 -17.21
CA ILE A 230 38.04 9.91 -17.46
C ILE A 230 38.52 8.84 -16.50
N LYS A 231 39.83 8.73 -16.31
CA LYS A 231 40.44 7.73 -15.43
C LYS A 231 39.97 7.88 -13.98
N ASP A 232 39.80 9.11 -13.53
CA ASP A 232 39.45 9.42 -12.13
C ASP A 232 37.94 9.58 -11.91
N SER A 233 37.11 9.40 -12.95
CA SER A 233 35.65 9.52 -12.85
C SER A 233 35.00 8.32 -12.17
N PHE A 234 33.94 8.55 -11.38
CA PHE A 234 33.01 7.49 -11.00
C PHE A 234 32.04 7.18 -12.14
N GLU A 235 31.35 6.03 -12.06
CA GLU A 235 30.42 5.56 -13.12
C GLU A 235 29.36 6.60 -13.51
N ASN A 236 28.71 7.24 -12.53
CA ASN A 236 27.70 8.27 -12.83
C ASN A 236 28.32 9.53 -13.46
N ASP A 237 29.52 9.91 -13.01
CA ASP A 237 30.22 11.10 -13.49
C ASP A 237 30.69 10.92 -14.94
N ILE A 238 31.21 9.74 -15.28
CA ILE A 238 31.65 9.46 -16.66
C ILE A 238 30.46 9.47 -17.61
N ILE A 239 29.29 8.94 -17.23
CA ILE A 239 28.09 8.97 -18.09
C ILE A 239 27.64 10.40 -18.36
N LYS A 240 27.52 11.23 -17.32
CA LYS A 240 27.18 12.66 -17.48
C LYS A 240 28.22 13.37 -18.35
N SER A 241 29.50 13.20 -18.02
CA SER A 241 30.62 13.82 -18.74
C SER A 241 30.66 13.38 -20.20
N THR A 242 30.32 12.12 -20.51
CA THR A 242 30.19 11.59 -21.87
C THR A 242 29.08 12.31 -22.63
N SER A 243 27.90 12.48 -22.01
CA SER A 243 26.78 13.17 -22.64
C SER A 243 27.09 14.64 -22.92
N ASP A 244 27.75 15.32 -21.97
CA ASP A 244 28.20 16.71 -22.12
C ASP A 244 29.27 16.82 -23.22
N PHE A 245 30.23 15.89 -23.26
CA PHE A 245 31.29 15.80 -24.27
C PHE A 245 30.71 15.62 -25.67
N ALA A 246 29.85 14.62 -25.86
CA ALA A 246 29.20 14.30 -27.13
C ALA A 246 28.40 15.49 -27.67
N SER A 247 27.59 16.10 -26.79
CA SER A 247 26.78 17.27 -27.15
C SER A 247 27.67 18.43 -27.62
N ALA A 248 28.77 18.70 -26.91
CA ALA A 248 29.69 19.78 -27.26
C ALA A 248 30.35 19.56 -28.63
N ILE A 249 30.88 18.36 -28.90
CA ILE A 249 31.55 18.09 -30.18
C ILE A 249 30.58 18.13 -31.35
N VAL A 250 29.31 17.74 -31.15
CA VAL A 250 28.26 17.85 -32.19
C VAL A 250 27.93 19.32 -32.45
N ASP A 251 27.65 20.09 -31.39
CA ASP A 251 27.20 21.48 -31.49
C ASP A 251 28.26 22.39 -32.12
N PHE A 252 29.54 22.17 -31.81
CA PHE A 252 30.63 23.04 -32.25
C PHE A 252 31.38 22.50 -33.49
N GLY A 253 31.07 21.27 -33.90
CA GLY A 253 31.58 20.59 -35.09
C GLY A 253 32.69 19.58 -34.77
N ILE A 254 32.39 18.30 -34.97
CA ILE A 254 33.19 17.14 -34.55
C ILE A 254 34.65 17.21 -35.03
N ASN A 255 34.86 17.60 -36.29
CA ASN A 255 36.20 17.75 -36.89
C ASN A 255 37.13 18.73 -36.15
N LYS A 256 36.59 19.74 -35.46
CA LYS A 256 37.41 20.72 -34.72
C LYS A 256 37.99 20.16 -33.42
N TYR A 257 37.45 19.04 -32.92
CA TYR A 257 37.76 18.47 -31.62
C TYR A 257 38.57 17.17 -31.74
N LYS A 258 39.29 16.96 -32.85
CA LYS A 258 40.05 15.72 -33.08
C LYS A 258 41.01 15.41 -31.91
N VAL A 259 41.67 16.42 -31.35
CA VAL A 259 42.62 16.24 -30.25
C VAL A 259 41.91 15.76 -28.99
N GLU A 260 40.83 16.43 -28.61
CA GLU A 260 40.03 16.12 -27.43
C GLU A 260 39.35 14.75 -27.55
N ILE A 261 38.88 14.39 -28.76
CA ILE A 261 38.32 13.07 -29.07
C ILE A 261 39.36 11.97 -28.85
N ASN A 262 40.60 12.15 -29.31
CA ASN A 262 41.64 11.15 -29.12
C ASN A 262 42.08 11.05 -27.66
N GLU A 263 42.21 12.17 -26.94
CA GLU A 263 42.48 12.15 -25.49
C GLU A 263 41.33 11.51 -24.71
N TYR A 264 40.08 11.69 -25.14
CA TYR A 264 38.92 11.04 -24.54
C TYR A 264 39.02 9.51 -24.65
N PHE A 265 39.25 8.99 -25.87
CA PHE A 265 39.34 7.55 -26.07
C PHE A 265 40.59 6.94 -25.46
N LYS A 266 41.70 7.69 -25.40
CA LYS A 266 42.90 7.31 -24.63
C LYS A 266 42.60 7.16 -23.14
N GLY A 267 41.82 8.08 -22.57
CA GLY A 267 41.32 7.98 -21.21
C GLY A 267 40.48 6.72 -21.00
N LEU A 268 39.56 6.42 -21.93
CA LEU A 268 38.72 5.22 -21.84
C LEU A 268 39.57 3.94 -21.81
N THR A 269 40.47 3.76 -22.79
CA THR A 269 41.36 2.58 -22.88
C THR A 269 42.15 2.32 -21.59
N SER A 270 42.64 3.39 -20.95
CA SER A 270 43.51 3.31 -19.77
C SER A 270 42.77 3.36 -18.42
N SER A 271 41.44 3.49 -18.43
CA SER A 271 40.61 3.60 -17.23
C SER A 271 39.95 2.27 -16.81
N SER A 272 39.34 2.26 -15.63
CA SER A 272 38.42 1.19 -15.23
C SER A 272 37.17 1.11 -16.11
N HIS A 273 36.88 2.15 -16.89
CA HIS A 273 35.70 2.25 -17.75
C HIS A 273 35.92 1.70 -19.16
N LYS A 274 37.09 1.11 -19.46
CA LYS A 274 37.43 0.60 -20.78
C LYS A 274 36.37 -0.34 -21.38
N ASP A 275 35.77 -1.18 -20.52
CA ASP A 275 34.74 -2.17 -20.89
C ASP A 275 33.33 -1.73 -20.48
N PHE A 276 33.17 -0.48 -20.02
CA PHE A 276 31.88 0.03 -19.55
C PHE A 276 31.00 0.44 -20.74
N LEU A 277 30.26 -0.54 -21.27
CA LEU A 277 29.44 -0.40 -22.49
C LEU A 277 28.50 0.80 -22.47
N GLU A 278 27.99 1.18 -21.30
CA GLU A 278 27.02 2.27 -21.15
C GLU A 278 27.61 3.64 -21.51
N VAL A 279 28.92 3.83 -21.33
CA VAL A 279 29.65 5.03 -21.79
C VAL A 279 29.62 5.11 -23.32
N TYR A 280 29.96 4.02 -24.00
CA TYR A 280 29.97 3.97 -25.46
C TYR A 280 28.57 4.16 -26.04
N LYS A 281 27.53 3.56 -25.43
CA LYS A 281 26.14 3.77 -25.83
C LYS A 281 25.70 5.22 -25.64
N THR A 282 26.05 5.82 -24.50
CA THR A 282 25.75 7.24 -24.22
C THR A 282 26.38 8.12 -25.29
N LEU A 283 27.68 7.93 -25.55
CA LEU A 283 28.39 8.66 -26.62
C LEU A 283 27.68 8.48 -27.97
N PHE A 284 27.34 7.24 -28.34
CA PHE A 284 26.69 6.91 -29.61
C PHE A 284 25.33 7.59 -29.78
N GLN A 285 24.50 7.61 -28.73
CA GLN A 285 23.17 8.21 -28.74
C GLN A 285 23.23 9.74 -28.88
N TYR A 286 24.14 10.39 -28.16
CA TYR A 286 24.28 11.85 -28.18
C TYR A 286 24.94 12.41 -29.44
N LEU A 287 25.53 11.56 -30.29
CA LEU A 287 25.97 11.97 -31.62
C LEU A 287 24.79 12.21 -32.60
N HIS A 288 23.59 11.75 -32.23
CA HIS A 288 22.28 11.94 -32.89
C HIS A 288 22.13 11.42 -34.33
N THR A 289 23.16 11.46 -35.16
CA THR A 289 23.09 11.13 -36.59
C THR A 289 24.10 10.05 -36.96
N ARG A 290 23.71 9.19 -37.92
CA ARG A 290 24.59 8.19 -38.52
C ARG A 290 25.89 8.82 -39.03
N LYS A 291 25.79 9.97 -39.69
CA LYS A 291 26.96 10.72 -40.19
C LYS A 291 27.94 11.04 -39.06
N ASN A 292 27.47 11.65 -37.97
CA ASN A 292 28.32 12.02 -36.84
C ASN A 292 28.98 10.81 -36.16
N GLN A 293 28.26 9.69 -36.09
CA GLN A 293 28.78 8.46 -35.49
C GLN A 293 29.94 7.86 -36.30
N PHE A 294 29.80 7.80 -37.62
CA PHE A 294 30.89 7.37 -38.50
C PHE A 294 32.03 8.41 -38.55
N GLU A 295 31.72 9.70 -38.58
CA GLU A 295 32.71 10.79 -38.57
C GLU A 295 33.57 10.76 -37.30
N LEU A 296 32.97 10.50 -36.13
CA LEU A 296 33.72 10.31 -34.89
C LEU A 296 34.71 9.16 -35.01
N PHE A 297 34.27 8.00 -35.52
CA PHE A 297 35.15 6.83 -35.69
C PHE A 297 36.35 7.15 -36.60
N SER A 298 36.11 7.83 -37.72
CA SER A 298 37.17 8.21 -38.66
C SER A 298 38.19 9.20 -38.09
N LEU A 299 37.85 9.94 -37.05
CA LEU A 299 38.77 10.87 -36.38
C LEU A 299 39.65 10.20 -35.32
N LEU A 300 39.33 8.98 -34.91
CA LEU A 300 40.12 8.23 -33.93
C LEU A 300 41.38 7.68 -34.57
N ASP A 301 42.52 8.00 -33.96
CA ASP A 301 43.81 7.50 -34.39
C ASP A 301 43.93 6.00 -34.06
N SER A 302 44.52 5.23 -34.97
CA SER A 302 44.74 3.78 -34.79
C SER A 302 46.06 3.52 -34.03
N THR A 303 46.23 4.20 -32.89
CA THR A 303 47.39 4.03 -32.01
C THR A 303 47.11 3.02 -30.90
N PRO A 304 48.14 2.36 -30.32
CA PRO A 304 47.95 1.41 -29.22
C PRO A 304 47.21 1.99 -28.01
N GLU A 305 47.27 3.31 -27.82
CA GLU A 305 46.65 4.01 -26.68
C GLU A 305 45.13 4.19 -26.84
N VAL A 306 44.62 4.13 -28.08
CA VAL A 306 43.23 4.43 -28.45
C VAL A 306 42.50 3.20 -29.00
N ILE A 307 43.24 2.21 -29.50
CA ILE A 307 42.70 1.11 -30.33
C ILE A 307 41.61 0.29 -29.62
N ASP A 308 41.75 -0.01 -28.33
CA ASP A 308 40.75 -0.79 -27.58
C ASP A 308 39.40 -0.07 -27.54
N ALA A 309 39.40 1.20 -27.10
CA ALA A 309 38.20 2.01 -27.06
C ALA A 309 37.62 2.27 -28.46
N LYS A 310 38.48 2.42 -29.49
CA LYS A 310 38.06 2.55 -30.88
C LYS A 310 37.34 1.29 -31.38
N ILE A 311 37.83 0.11 -31.05
CA ILE A 311 37.17 -1.17 -31.38
C ILE A 311 35.83 -1.28 -30.65
N ASN A 312 35.78 -0.96 -29.36
CA ASN A 312 34.54 -1.02 -28.58
C ASN A 312 33.45 -0.09 -29.14
N TYR A 313 33.81 1.14 -29.51
CA TYR A 313 32.90 2.03 -30.20
C TYR A 313 32.52 1.53 -31.61
N GLY A 314 33.50 1.00 -32.36
CA GLY A 314 33.29 0.42 -33.68
C GLY A 314 32.30 -0.74 -33.67
N ASN A 315 32.29 -1.55 -32.62
CA ASN A 315 31.32 -2.64 -32.46
C ASN A 315 29.87 -2.13 -32.46
N LEU A 316 29.60 -0.99 -31.84
CA LEU A 316 28.27 -0.37 -31.86
C LEU A 316 27.86 0.05 -33.28
N LEU A 317 28.80 0.55 -34.09
CA LEU A 317 28.53 0.87 -35.50
C LEU A 317 28.17 -0.37 -36.29
N VAL A 318 28.91 -1.46 -36.11
CA VAL A 318 28.66 -2.75 -36.78
C VAL A 318 27.30 -3.30 -36.34
N GLU A 319 27.01 -3.35 -35.05
CA GLU A 319 25.74 -3.83 -34.50
C GLU A 319 24.54 -3.04 -35.04
N GLU A 320 24.64 -1.71 -35.08
CA GLU A 320 23.53 -0.84 -35.45
C GLU A 320 23.29 -0.76 -36.97
N TYR A 321 24.36 -0.88 -37.79
CA TYR A 321 24.29 -0.52 -39.22
C TYR A 321 24.64 -1.64 -40.22
N THR A 322 25.16 -2.79 -39.80
CA THR A 322 25.51 -3.88 -40.75
C THR A 322 24.34 -4.30 -41.64
N ASN A 323 23.12 -4.31 -41.10
CA ASN A 323 21.91 -4.69 -41.83
C ASN A 323 21.19 -3.52 -42.52
N LYS A 324 21.77 -2.31 -42.53
CA LYS A 324 21.12 -1.06 -42.98
C LYS A 324 21.76 -0.47 -44.25
N ASN A 325 22.19 -1.33 -45.17
CA ASN A 325 22.82 -0.95 -46.45
C ASN A 325 23.92 0.12 -46.27
N PRO A 326 25.09 -0.26 -45.72
CA PRO A 326 26.22 0.65 -45.58
C PRO A 326 26.68 1.22 -46.93
N SER A 327 27.12 2.48 -46.92
CA SER A 327 27.86 3.06 -48.04
C SER A 327 29.25 2.44 -48.16
N GLU A 328 29.93 2.64 -49.29
CA GLU A 328 31.31 2.15 -49.47
C GLU A 328 32.26 2.65 -48.37
N SER A 329 32.14 3.92 -47.96
CA SER A 329 32.96 4.48 -46.88
C SER A 329 32.68 3.84 -45.51
N GLU A 330 31.43 3.47 -45.24
CA GLU A 330 31.03 2.80 -43.99
C GLU A 330 31.47 1.32 -44.00
N GLN A 331 31.44 0.68 -45.18
CA GLN A 331 31.97 -0.67 -45.35
C GLN A 331 33.47 -0.72 -45.06
N LEU A 332 34.23 0.33 -45.45
CA LEU A 332 35.65 0.45 -45.12
C LEU A 332 35.87 0.54 -43.61
N VAL A 333 35.03 1.28 -42.89
CA VAL A 333 35.07 1.33 -41.41
C VAL A 333 34.84 -0.05 -40.80
N PHE A 334 33.87 -0.81 -41.30
CA PHE A 334 33.64 -2.18 -40.80
C PHE A 334 34.84 -3.11 -41.06
N ASN A 335 35.46 -3.02 -42.24
CA ASN A 335 36.65 -3.78 -42.55
C ASN A 335 37.84 -3.38 -41.66
N GLU A 336 38.00 -2.09 -41.37
CA GLU A 336 39.03 -1.59 -40.44
C GLU A 336 38.84 -2.19 -39.04
N ILE A 337 37.60 -2.23 -38.53
CA ILE A 337 37.28 -2.82 -37.22
C ILE A 337 37.65 -4.31 -37.17
N ILE A 338 37.29 -5.08 -38.22
CA ILE A 338 37.60 -6.51 -38.31
C ILE A 338 39.11 -6.73 -38.31
N LEU A 339 39.85 -5.93 -39.09
CA LEU A 339 41.30 -6.00 -39.18
C LEU A 339 41.98 -5.69 -37.83
N MET A 340 41.52 -4.64 -37.13
CA MET A 340 42.03 -4.29 -35.81
C MET A 340 41.79 -5.40 -34.77
N LYS A 341 40.61 -6.06 -34.80
CA LYS A 341 40.32 -7.20 -33.91
C LYS A 341 41.26 -8.38 -34.14
N ASN A 342 41.49 -8.74 -35.41
CA ASN A 342 42.38 -9.85 -35.75
C ASN A 342 43.81 -9.60 -35.26
N MET A 343 44.30 -8.36 -35.39
CA MET A 343 45.62 -7.97 -34.86
C MET A 343 45.72 -8.08 -33.33
N GLN A 344 44.62 -7.84 -32.59
CA GLN A 344 44.62 -8.01 -31.14
C GLN A 344 44.64 -9.47 -30.73
N SER A 345 43.88 -10.32 -31.41
CA SER A 345 43.88 -11.77 -31.14
C SER A 345 45.26 -12.40 -31.39
N GLU A 346 45.94 -12.03 -32.47
CA GLU A 346 47.29 -12.52 -32.80
C GLU A 346 48.37 -12.06 -31.79
N ASN A 347 48.18 -10.91 -31.14
CA ASN A 347 49.11 -10.40 -30.13
C ASN A 347 48.82 -10.93 -28.72
N ALA A 348 47.60 -11.40 -28.44
CA ALA A 348 47.25 -12.03 -27.16
C ALA A 348 47.67 -13.52 -27.08
N GLU A 349 47.92 -14.16 -28.22
CA GLU A 349 48.40 -15.54 -28.33
C GLU A 349 49.93 -15.69 -28.26
N LYS A 350 50.67 -14.57 -28.25
CA LYS A 350 52.13 -14.52 -28.07
C LYS A 350 52.48 -14.12 -26.64
#